data_AF-A0A0K0D2Q2-F1
#
_entry.id   AF-A0A0K0D2Q2-F1
#
_cell.length_a   1.000
_cell.length_b   1.000
_cell.length_c   1.000
_cell.angle_alpha   90.00
_cell.angle_beta   90.00
_cell.angle_gamma   90.00
#
_symmetry.space_group_name_H-M   'P 1'
#
loop_
_entity.id
_entity.type
_entity.pdbx_description
1 polymer ?
#
loop_
_entity_poly.entity_id
_entity_poly.type
_entity_poly.pdbx_seq_one_letter_code
_entity_poly.pdbx_strand_id
1 'polypeptide(L)'
;MSLEGQFEELDVGRTVTMCLVHDLAVAIVDDITPYYSVSTKEKHDLENKAIHKIATYVPVAAVGEQWIEQWEEYETQETLEAKAVKHLDKLDMVAQAFEYERKAMIAAVDQPILRAFGHVVKRLQKTNKVGLSSF
;
A
#
# COMPACT_ATOMS: atom_id res chain seq x y z
N MET A 1 1.59 10.85 -18.88
CA MET A 1 0.12 10.95 -18.67
C MET A 1 -0.04 11.56 -17.30
N SER A 2 -0.45 12.83 -17.21
CA SER A 2 -0.67 13.51 -15.92
C SER A 2 -2.06 13.16 -15.39
N LEU A 3 -2.19 12.97 -14.07
CA LEU A 3 -3.47 12.81 -13.38
C LEU A 3 -4.24 14.14 -13.24
N GLU A 4 -3.58 15.26 -13.53
CA GLU A 4 -4.18 16.60 -13.44
C GLU A 4 -5.43 16.71 -14.31
N GLY A 5 -6.54 17.15 -13.72
CA GLY A 5 -7.81 17.36 -14.41
C GLY A 5 -8.56 16.09 -14.79
N GLN A 6 -8.08 14.89 -14.42
CA GLN A 6 -8.86 13.65 -14.57
C GLN A 6 -9.85 13.44 -13.42
N PHE A 7 -9.51 13.96 -12.24
CA PHE A 7 -10.35 13.95 -11.05
C PHE A 7 -10.28 15.35 -10.41
N GLU A 8 -11.29 16.19 -10.63
CA GLU A 8 -11.30 17.59 -10.18
C GLU A 8 -11.23 17.73 -8.65
N GLU A 9 -11.67 16.70 -7.93
CA GLU A 9 -11.76 16.69 -6.46
C GLU A 9 -10.50 16.15 -5.77
N LEU A 10 -9.52 15.61 -6.54
CA LEU A 10 -8.33 14.97 -6.01
C LEU A 10 -7.13 15.91 -6.07
N ASP A 11 -6.50 16.19 -4.93
CA ASP A 11 -5.20 16.87 -4.90
C ASP A 11 -4.09 15.89 -5.28
N VAL A 12 -3.60 15.99 -6.52
CA VAL A 12 -2.53 15.14 -7.06
C VAL A 12 -1.23 15.32 -6.27
N GLY A 13 -0.88 16.55 -5.87
CA GLY A 13 0.37 16.82 -5.15
C GLY A 13 0.37 16.17 -3.77
N ARG A 14 -0.76 16.29 -3.06
CA ARG A 14 -0.98 15.60 -1.78
C ARG A 14 -0.97 14.09 -1.94
N THR A 15 -1.66 13.57 -2.96
CA THR A 15 -1.73 12.13 -3.27
C THR A 15 -0.33 11.55 -3.50
N VAL A 16 0.49 12.22 -4.33
CA VAL A 16 1.87 11.79 -4.59
C VAL A 16 2.72 11.80 -3.32
N THR A 17 2.57 12.83 -2.48
CA THR A 17 3.29 12.91 -1.21
C THR A 17 2.90 11.76 -0.28
N MET A 18 1.61 11.46 -0.18
CA MET A 18 1.10 10.35 0.63
C MET A 18 1.60 8.99 0.11
N CYS A 19 1.67 8.78 -1.21
CA CYS A 19 2.30 7.58 -1.78
C CYS A 19 3.75 7.39 -1.29
N LEU A 20 4.52 8.48 -1.14
CA LEU A 20 5.91 8.42 -0.68
C LEU A 20 6.03 8.16 0.84
N VAL A 21 5.03 8.56 1.61
CA VAL A 21 5.07 8.55 3.08
C VAL A 21 4.39 7.32 3.69
N HIS A 22 3.38 6.74 3.04
CA HIS A 22 2.49 5.75 3.66
C HIS A 22 3.22 4.53 4.28
N ASP A 23 4.28 4.05 3.62
CA ASP A 23 5.08 2.91 4.08
C ASP A 23 6.41 3.32 4.73
N LEU A 24 6.63 4.61 5.03
CA LEU A 24 7.91 5.09 5.55
C LEU A 24 8.28 4.45 6.90
N ALA A 25 7.28 4.10 7.73
CA ALA A 25 7.48 3.41 9.01
C ALA A 25 8.13 2.02 8.87
N VAL A 26 7.94 1.35 7.72
CA VAL A 26 8.52 0.02 7.41
C VAL A 26 10.04 0.05 7.46
N ALA A 27 10.67 1.20 7.22
CA ALA A 27 12.13 1.36 7.33
C ALA A 27 12.68 1.05 8.75
N ILE A 28 11.84 1.10 9.78
CA ILE A 28 12.20 0.76 11.17
C ILE A 28 11.51 -0.52 11.63
N VAL A 29 10.24 -0.72 11.27
CA VAL A 29 9.40 -1.82 11.78
C VAL A 29 9.55 -3.11 10.96
N ASP A 30 10.12 -3.02 9.75
CA ASP A 30 10.10 -4.05 8.71
C ASP A 30 8.68 -4.27 8.14
N ASP A 31 8.58 -5.01 7.03
CA ASP A 31 7.30 -5.26 6.33
C ASP A 31 6.51 -6.36 7.06
N ILE A 32 5.65 -5.96 8.00
CA ILE A 32 4.78 -6.87 8.76
C ILE A 32 3.65 -7.37 7.86
N THR A 33 3.88 -8.55 7.26
CA THR A 33 2.88 -9.25 6.46
C THR A 33 1.86 -10.04 7.32
N PRO A 34 0.73 -10.49 6.75
CA PRO A 34 -0.24 -11.33 7.47
C PRO A 34 0.28 -12.69 7.95
N TYR A 35 1.49 -13.11 7.55
CA TYR A 35 2.12 -14.34 8.05
C TYR A 35 2.70 -14.17 9.45
N TYR A 36 2.97 -12.93 9.87
CA TYR A 36 3.41 -12.62 11.22
C TYR A 36 2.24 -12.73 12.20
N SER A 37 2.51 -13.24 13.39
CA SER A 37 1.53 -13.32 14.49
C SER A 37 1.39 -11.99 15.24
N VAL A 38 1.29 -10.88 14.50
CA VAL A 38 1.18 -9.52 15.03
C VAL A 38 -0.24 -9.03 14.79
N SER A 39 -0.89 -8.49 15.82
CA SER A 39 -2.25 -7.96 15.69
C SER A 39 -2.26 -6.64 14.90
N THR A 40 -3.38 -6.29 14.26
CA THR A 40 -3.52 -5.00 13.55
C THR A 40 -3.23 -3.81 14.47
N LYS A 41 -3.69 -3.87 15.73
CA LYS A 41 -3.42 -2.82 16.71
C LYS A 41 -1.93 -2.72 17.04
N GLU A 42 -1.26 -3.85 17.24
CA GLU A 42 0.17 -3.86 17.54
C GLU A 42 1.00 -3.36 16.36
N LYS A 43 0.67 -3.78 15.13
CA LYS A 43 1.27 -3.24 13.89
C LYS A 43 1.15 -1.72 13.86
N HIS A 44 -0.06 -1.20 14.01
CA HIS A 44 -0.31 0.24 14.02
C HIS A 44 0.48 0.95 15.13
N ASP A 45 0.50 0.43 16.36
CA ASP A 45 1.23 1.05 17.48
C ASP A 45 2.76 1.05 17.25
N LEU A 46 3.31 0.04 16.56
CA LEU A 46 4.72 -0.02 16.17
C LEU A 46 5.04 0.99 15.06
N GLU A 47 4.22 1.02 14.00
CA GLU A 47 4.39 1.91 12.86
C GLU A 47 4.22 3.39 13.26
N ASN A 48 3.25 3.68 14.13
CA ASN A 48 3.05 5.02 14.68
C ASN A 48 4.30 5.53 15.42
N LYS A 49 4.91 4.69 16.27
CA LYS A 49 6.17 5.05 16.95
C LYS A 49 7.32 5.27 15.96
N ALA A 50 7.36 4.47 14.89
CA ALA A 50 8.39 4.56 13.87
C ALA A 50 8.26 5.84 13.04
N ILE A 51 7.05 6.19 12.56
CA ILE A 51 6.87 7.42 11.77
C ILE A 51 7.19 8.66 12.59
N HIS A 52 6.79 8.70 13.86
CA HIS A 52 7.14 9.78 14.78
C HIS A 52 8.66 9.89 14.97
N LYS A 53 9.36 8.77 15.09
CA LYS A 53 10.83 8.76 15.17
C LYS A 53 11.46 9.27 13.87
N ILE A 54 10.98 8.82 12.71
CA ILE A 54 11.50 9.25 11.40
C ILE A 54 11.30 10.75 11.20
N ALA A 55 10.15 11.28 11.59
CA ALA A 55 9.83 12.70 11.52
C ALA A 55 10.80 13.59 12.31
N THR A 56 11.50 13.07 13.32
CA THR A 56 12.53 13.83 14.06
C THR A 56 13.83 14.06 13.27
N TYR A 57 14.05 13.32 12.18
CA TYR A 57 15.27 13.45 11.35
C TYR A 57 15.18 14.54 10.29
N VAL A 58 14.02 15.17 10.15
CA VAL A 58 13.74 16.28 9.22
C VAL A 58 13.32 17.52 10.00
N PRO A 59 13.26 18.72 9.38
CA PRO A 59 12.70 19.90 10.03
C PRO A 59 11.27 19.63 10.51
N VAL A 60 11.10 19.45 11.82
CA VAL A 60 9.87 18.92 12.43
C VAL A 60 8.65 19.79 12.08
N ALA A 61 8.75 21.10 12.33
CA ALA A 61 7.65 22.05 12.14
C ALA A 61 7.25 22.31 10.68
N ALA A 62 7.96 21.75 9.70
CA ALA A 62 7.70 21.98 8.28
C ALA A 62 7.45 20.69 7.50
N VAL A 63 8.15 19.60 7.85
CA VAL A 63 8.13 18.34 7.10
C VAL A 63 7.71 17.18 7.99
N GLY A 64 8.25 17.11 9.21
CA GLY A 64 7.98 15.99 10.12
C GLY A 64 6.51 15.89 10.51
N GLU A 65 5.90 17.02 10.89
CA GLU A 65 4.47 17.10 11.23
C GLU A 65 3.59 16.72 10.03
N GLN A 66 3.92 17.23 8.83
CA GLN A 66 3.19 16.89 7.61
C GLN A 66 3.24 15.40 7.30
N TRP A 67 4.39 14.74 7.50
CA TRP A 67 4.52 13.30 7.26
C TRP A 67 3.70 12.47 8.25
N ILE A 68 3.69 12.87 9.52
CA ILE A 68 2.86 12.21 10.54
C ILE A 68 1.38 12.35 10.16
N GLU A 69 0.92 13.57 9.84
CA GLU A 69 -0.47 13.82 9.45
C GLU A 69 -0.88 13.01 8.21
N GLN A 70 -0.05 12.98 7.16
CA GLN A 70 -0.36 12.20 5.96
C GLN A 70 -0.33 10.69 6.18
N TRP A 71 0.56 10.21 7.04
CA TRP A 71 0.59 8.80 7.42
C TRP A 71 -0.68 8.42 8.21
N GLU A 72 -1.11 9.23 9.18
CA GLU A 72 -2.34 9.01 9.93
C GLU A 72 -3.59 9.10 9.03
N GLU A 73 -3.62 10.04 8.10
CA GLU A 73 -4.69 10.16 7.11
C GLU A 73 -4.76 8.91 6.22
N TYR A 74 -3.62 8.39 5.79
CA TYR A 74 -3.55 7.12 5.07
C TYR A 74 -4.05 5.96 5.94
N GLU A 75 -3.69 5.85 7.20
CA GLU A 75 -4.15 4.74 8.05
C GLU A 75 -5.66 4.80 8.33
N THR A 76 -6.23 5.99 8.51
CA THR A 76 -7.66 6.17 8.80
C THR A 76 -8.56 6.01 7.56
N GLN A 77 -8.03 6.24 6.35
CA GLN A 77 -8.75 6.04 5.09
C GLN A 77 -10.04 6.86 4.96
N GLU A 78 -10.08 8.07 5.52
CA GLU A 78 -11.29 8.91 5.52
C GLU A 78 -11.40 9.80 4.27
N THR A 79 -10.27 10.28 3.75
CA THR A 79 -10.19 11.22 2.61
C THR A 79 -10.18 10.52 1.25
N LEU A 80 -10.39 11.31 0.18
CA LEU A 80 -10.37 10.79 -1.19
C LEU A 80 -8.94 10.36 -1.58
N GLU A 81 -7.96 11.17 -1.21
CA GLU A 81 -6.54 10.91 -1.42
C GLU A 81 -6.10 9.62 -0.72
N ALA A 82 -6.44 9.44 0.56
CA ALA A 82 -6.08 8.22 1.30
C ALA A 82 -6.64 6.95 0.65
N LYS A 83 -7.92 6.99 0.25
CA LYS A 83 -8.57 5.87 -0.45
C LYS A 83 -7.92 5.60 -1.81
N ALA A 84 -7.60 6.66 -2.57
CA ALA A 84 -6.94 6.54 -3.86
C ALA A 84 -5.56 5.88 -3.70
N VAL A 85 -4.74 6.36 -2.76
CA VAL A 85 -3.42 5.77 -2.46
C VAL A 85 -3.56 4.31 -2.04
N LYS A 86 -4.54 3.95 -1.22
CA LYS A 86 -4.75 2.54 -0.82
C LYS A 86 -5.13 1.61 -1.96
N HIS A 87 -5.88 2.13 -2.92
CA HIS A 87 -6.20 1.38 -4.14
C HIS A 87 -4.98 1.23 -5.04
N LEU A 88 -4.15 2.26 -5.16
CA LEU A 88 -2.90 2.23 -5.92
C LEU A 88 -1.90 1.24 -5.31
N ASP A 89 -1.72 1.26 -3.98
CA ASP A 89 -0.89 0.30 -3.22
C ASP A 89 -1.27 -1.16 -3.53
N LYS A 90 -2.56 -1.49 -3.41
CA LYS A 90 -3.07 -2.83 -3.74
C LYS A 90 -2.88 -3.18 -5.22
N LEU A 91 -3.08 -2.23 -6.12
CA LEU A 91 -2.91 -2.45 -7.55
C LEU A 91 -1.46 -2.75 -7.89
N ASP A 92 -0.51 -1.98 -7.33
CA ASP A 92 0.93 -2.18 -7.52
C ASP A 92 1.35 -3.57 -7.03
N MET A 93 0.92 -3.96 -5.82
CA MET A 93 1.17 -5.29 -5.27
C MET A 93 0.66 -6.41 -6.20
N VAL A 94 -0.55 -6.30 -6.74
CA VAL A 94 -1.13 -7.32 -7.63
C VAL A 94 -0.44 -7.34 -9.01
N ALA A 95 -0.15 -6.17 -9.57
CA ALA A 95 0.57 -6.06 -10.84
C ALA A 95 1.97 -6.68 -10.74
N GLN A 96 2.67 -6.40 -9.64
CA GLN A 96 3.99 -6.96 -9.36
C GLN A 96 3.93 -8.48 -9.15
N ALA A 97 2.92 -8.99 -8.44
CA ALA A 97 2.69 -10.43 -8.31
C ALA A 97 2.44 -11.11 -9.66
N PHE A 98 1.63 -10.50 -10.53
CA PHE A 98 1.38 -11.01 -11.88
C PHE A 98 2.67 -11.06 -12.72
N GLU A 99 3.50 -10.02 -12.67
CA GLU A 99 4.79 -10.01 -13.37
C GLU A 99 5.77 -11.06 -12.82
N TYR A 100 5.77 -11.31 -11.51
CA TYR A 100 6.52 -12.41 -10.92
C TYR A 100 6.04 -13.77 -11.41
N GLU A 101 4.72 -14.02 -11.45
CA GLU A 101 4.17 -15.25 -12.00
C GLU A 101 4.54 -15.42 -13.47
N ARG A 102 4.41 -14.37 -14.28
CA ARG A 102 4.76 -14.40 -15.70
C ARG A 102 6.24 -14.71 -15.92
N LYS A 103 7.14 -14.06 -15.18
CA LYS A 103 8.59 -14.33 -15.25
C LYS A 103 8.94 -15.73 -14.72
N ALA A 104 8.28 -16.18 -13.66
CA ALA A 104 8.50 -17.51 -13.10
C ALA A 104 7.98 -18.61 -14.02
N MET A 105 6.86 -18.41 -14.73
CA MET A 105 6.40 -19.31 -15.79
C MET A 105 7.37 -19.35 -16.99
N ILE A 106 8.12 -18.26 -17.22
CA ILE A 106 9.22 -18.23 -18.21
C ILE A 106 10.49 -18.92 -17.66
N ALA A 107 10.69 -18.95 -16.34
CA ALA A 107 11.92 -19.39 -15.69
C ALA A 107 11.88 -20.80 -15.04
N ALA A 108 10.71 -21.41 -14.82
CA ALA A 108 10.58 -22.71 -14.16
C ALA A 108 9.28 -23.44 -14.62
N VAL A 109 9.24 -24.70 -15.04
CA VAL A 109 10.12 -25.84 -14.74
C VAL A 109 10.65 -25.74 -13.30
N ASP A 110 9.76 -26.03 -12.35
CA ASP A 110 10.09 -26.56 -11.02
C ASP A 110 10.57 -25.58 -9.92
N GLN A 111 9.69 -24.72 -9.39
CA GLN A 111 9.89 -24.09 -8.07
C GLN A 111 8.60 -23.95 -7.20
N PRO A 112 8.64 -24.25 -5.88
CA PRO A 112 7.48 -24.29 -4.97
C PRO A 112 6.78 -22.96 -4.68
N ILE A 113 7.45 -21.81 -4.83
CA ILE A 113 6.89 -20.47 -4.57
C ILE A 113 5.63 -20.20 -5.42
N LEU A 114 5.54 -20.80 -6.60
CA LEU A 114 4.41 -20.67 -7.52
C LEU A 114 3.09 -21.28 -6.98
N ARG A 115 3.14 -22.20 -6.02
CA ARG A 115 1.91 -22.77 -5.42
C ARG A 115 1.17 -21.81 -4.50
N ALA A 116 1.85 -20.85 -3.88
CA ALA A 116 1.23 -19.88 -2.97
C ALA A 116 0.48 -18.77 -3.72
N PHE A 117 1.03 -18.29 -4.84
CA PHE A 117 0.48 -17.16 -5.59
C PHE A 117 -0.62 -17.54 -6.60
N GLY A 118 -0.59 -18.75 -7.17
CA GLY A 118 -1.68 -19.24 -8.02
C GLY A 118 -3.05 -19.31 -7.33
N HIS A 119 -3.09 -19.30 -5.98
CA HIS A 119 -4.32 -19.13 -5.22
C HIS A 119 -4.84 -17.68 -5.20
N VAL A 120 -3.98 -16.67 -5.24
CA VAL A 120 -4.38 -15.25 -5.20
C VAL A 120 -5.13 -14.88 -6.47
N VAL A 121 -4.59 -15.19 -7.65
CA VAL A 121 -5.28 -14.98 -8.94
C VAL A 121 -6.59 -15.77 -9.01
N LYS A 122 -6.60 -17.04 -8.57
CA LYS A 122 -7.84 -17.85 -8.52
C LYS A 122 -8.87 -17.32 -7.52
N ARG A 123 -8.44 -16.68 -6.43
CA ARG A 123 -9.32 -16.10 -5.41
C ARG A 123 -9.90 -14.77 -5.89
N LEU A 124 -9.10 -13.93 -6.55
CA LEU A 124 -9.53 -12.70 -7.23
C LEU A 124 -10.53 -12.98 -8.36
N GLN A 125 -10.30 -14.03 -9.16
CA GLN A 125 -11.25 -14.49 -10.19
C GLN A 125 -12.54 -15.06 -9.61
N LYS A 126 -12.50 -15.66 -8.41
CA LYS A 126 -13.71 -16.12 -7.70
C LYS A 126 -14.51 -14.96 -7.10
N THR A 127 -13.87 -13.92 -6.59
CA THR A 127 -14.56 -12.73 -6.07
C THR A 127 -15.20 -11.89 -7.18
N ASN A 128 -14.68 -11.93 -8.42
CA ASN A 128 -15.32 -11.31 -9.58
C ASN A 128 -16.60 -12.02 -10.09
N LYS A 129 -17.04 -13.11 -9.42
CA LYS A 129 -18.39 -13.67 -9.59
C LYS A 129 -19.42 -13.09 -8.61
N VAL A 130 -19.03 -12.16 -7.74
CA VAL A 130 -19.95 -11.48 -6.82
C VAL A 130 -19.77 -9.96 -6.94
N GLY A 131 -20.44 -9.36 -7.92
CA GLY A 131 -20.84 -7.96 -7.86
C GLY A 131 -19.81 -6.90 -8.27
N LEU A 132 -19.42 -6.87 -9.55
CA LEU A 132 -19.22 -5.59 -10.25
C LEU A 132 -20.55 -5.20 -10.90
N SER A 133 -21.46 -4.71 -10.06
CA SER A 133 -22.71 -4.06 -10.49
C SER A 133 -22.93 -2.79 -9.68
N SER A 134 -21.90 -1.97 -9.54
CA SER A 134 -22.01 -0.53 -9.28
C SER A 134 -20.64 0.06 -9.55
N PHE A 135 -20.62 1.13 -10.34
CA PHE A 135 -19.50 2.05 -10.43
C PHE A 135 -19.17 2.62 -9.04
#